data_AF-L9Y984-F1
#
_entry.id   AF-L9Y984-F1
#
_cell.length_a   1.000
_cell.length_b   1.000
_cell.length_c   1.000
_cell.angle_alpha   90.00
_cell.angle_beta   90.00
_cell.angle_gamma   90.00
#
_symmetry.space_group_name_H-M   'P 1'
#
loop_
_entity.id
_entity.type
_entity.pdbx_description
1 polymer ?
#
loop_
_entity_poly.entity_id
_entity_poly.type
_entity_poly.pdbx_seq_one_letter_code
_entity_poly.pdbx_strand_id
1 'polypeptide(L)'
;MVASDVPDLDGISPRAWRLLRVAAGYDQRAVEREVDELMQAHISMLESGSRSLSRTRRETLLELYCAELTDDQLWAIVDHF
;
A
#
# COMPACT_ATOMS: atom_id res chain seq x y z
N MET A 1 -25.21 4.84 -0.25
CA MET A 1 -24.30 3.80 0.26
C MET A 1 -23.27 3.61 -0.84
N VAL A 2 -22.13 4.30 -0.75
CA VAL A 2 -21.02 4.05 -1.69
C VAL A 2 -20.45 2.72 -1.23
N ALA A 3 -20.58 1.67 -2.05
CA ALA A 3 -19.80 0.47 -1.83
C ALA A 3 -18.35 0.94 -1.82
N SER A 4 -17.64 0.78 -0.70
CA SER A 4 -16.21 1.02 -0.63
C SER A 4 -15.59 0.09 -1.66
N ASP A 5 -15.35 0.62 -2.85
CA ASP A 5 -14.66 -0.09 -3.92
C ASP A 5 -13.20 -0.11 -3.47
N VAL A 6 -12.89 -1.07 -2.60
CA VAL A 6 -11.55 -1.27 -2.09
C VAL A 6 -10.82 -2.06 -3.16
N PRO A 7 -9.68 -1.56 -3.66
CA PRO A 7 -8.86 -2.28 -4.61
C PRO A 7 -8.61 -3.73 -4.20
N ASP A 8 -8.64 -4.65 -5.16
CA ASP A 8 -8.23 -6.02 -4.91
C ASP A 8 -6.74 -6.08 -4.58
N LEU A 9 -6.42 -6.37 -3.32
CA LEU A 9 -5.07 -6.40 -2.77
C LEU A 9 -4.15 -7.43 -3.42
N ASP A 10 -4.72 -8.49 -3.98
CA ASP A 10 -3.97 -9.50 -4.72
C ASP A 10 -3.65 -9.04 -6.15
N GLY A 11 -4.38 -8.04 -6.67
CA GLY A 11 -4.16 -7.40 -7.96
C GLY A 11 -3.18 -6.21 -7.95
N ILE A 12 -2.91 -5.62 -6.77
CA ILE A 12 -1.99 -4.48 -6.67
C ILE A 12 -0.55 -4.94 -6.92
N SER A 13 0.06 -4.40 -7.97
CA SER A 13 1.43 -4.74 -8.35
C SER A 13 2.47 -4.24 -7.32
N PRO A 14 3.67 -4.86 -7.23
CA PRO A 14 4.76 -4.34 -6.40
C PRO A 14 5.10 -2.87 -6.66
N ARG A 15 4.95 -2.43 -7.91
CA ARG A 15 5.18 -1.04 -8.31
C ARG A 15 4.08 -0.13 -7.79
N ALA A 16 2.82 -0.52 -7.94
CA ALA A 16 1.69 0.22 -7.39
C ALA A 16 1.83 0.38 -5.87
N TRP A 17 2.20 -0.67 -5.13
CA TRP A 17 2.49 -0.56 -3.69
C TRP A 17 3.51 0.52 -3.34
N ARG A 18 4.61 0.60 -4.10
CA ARG A 18 5.62 1.65 -3.91
C ARG A 18 5.06 3.04 -4.21
N LEU A 19 4.31 3.17 -5.29
CA LEU A 19 3.73 4.45 -5.72
C LEU A 19 2.69 4.95 -4.71
N LEU A 20 1.82 4.07 -4.19
CA LEU A 20 0.87 4.38 -3.14
C LEU A 20 1.59 4.93 -1.90
N ARG A 21 2.62 4.23 -1.43
CA ARG A 21 3.40 4.69 -0.26
C ARG A 21 4.01 6.08 -0.49
N VAL A 22 4.65 6.29 -1.63
CA VAL A 22 5.33 7.57 -1.94
C VAL A 22 4.31 8.70 -2.15
N ALA A 23 3.20 8.43 -2.82
CA ALA A 23 2.13 9.40 -3.03
C ALA A 23 1.47 9.81 -1.70
N ALA A 24 1.32 8.87 -0.77
CA ALA A 24 0.88 9.11 0.61
C ALA A 24 1.95 9.80 1.48
N GLY A 25 3.13 10.15 0.94
CA GLY A 25 4.17 10.89 1.65
C GLY A 25 5.03 10.08 2.61
N TYR A 26 4.90 8.75 2.62
CA TYR A 26 5.67 7.89 3.52
C TYR A 26 6.99 7.43 2.89
N ASP A 27 8.08 7.48 3.67
CA ASP A 27 9.24 6.62 3.44
C ASP A 27 9.04 5.25 4.14
N GLN A 28 9.87 4.25 3.84
CA GLN A 28 9.69 2.91 4.41
C GLN A 28 9.92 2.85 5.93
N ARG A 29 10.74 3.76 6.50
CA ARG A 29 10.94 3.87 7.96
C ARG A 29 9.77 4.56 8.64
N ALA A 30 9.12 5.49 7.97
CA ALA A 30 7.90 6.12 8.46
C ALA A 30 6.79 5.05 8.61
N VAL A 31 6.62 4.17 7.62
CA VAL A 31 5.66 3.06 7.72
C VAL A 31 5.94 2.14 8.91
N GLU A 32 7.21 1.81 9.18
CA GLU A 32 7.59 0.99 10.34
C GLU A 32 7.21 1.62 11.69
N ARG A 33 7.09 2.95 11.75
CA ARG A 33 6.65 3.65 12.97
C ARG A 33 5.14 3.68 13.13
N GLU A 34 4.39 3.63 12.03
CA GLU A 34 2.92 3.67 12.03
C GLU A 34 2.30 2.27 12.11
N VAL A 35 3.00 1.24 11.64
CA VAL A 35 2.47 -0.13 11.56
C VAL A 35 3.31 -1.09 12.40
N ASP A 36 2.76 -1.49 13.53
CA ASP A 36 3.37 -2.46 14.42
C ASP A 36 3.73 -3.77 13.68
N GLU A 37 4.84 -4.37 14.10
CA GLU A 37 5.39 -5.63 13.54
C GLU A 37 5.79 -5.58 12.06
N LEU A 38 5.78 -4.39 11.44
CA LEU A 38 6.14 -4.22 10.04
C LEU A 38 7.47 -3.45 9.90
N MET A 39 8.55 -4.20 9.71
CA MET A 39 9.87 -3.60 9.46
C MET A 39 10.03 -3.11 8.03
N GLN A 40 10.93 -2.14 7.81
CA GLN A 40 11.34 -1.64 6.50
C GLN A 40 11.66 -2.76 5.48
N ALA A 41 12.28 -3.86 5.93
CA ALA A 41 12.59 -5.01 5.08
C ALA A 41 11.34 -5.69 4.49
N HIS A 42 10.23 -5.72 5.23
CA HIS A 42 8.96 -6.25 4.75
C HIS A 42 8.39 -5.39 3.61
N ILE A 43 8.45 -4.07 3.73
CA ILE A 43 8.04 -3.14 2.66
C ILE A 43 8.93 -3.31 1.44
N SER A 44 10.25 -3.39 1.63
CA SER A 44 11.18 -3.57 0.51
C SER A 44 10.90 -4.88 -0.25
N MET A 45 10.54 -5.96 0.45
CA MET A 45 10.19 -7.24 -0.20
C MET A 45 8.89 -7.15 -0.99
N LEU A 46 7.86 -6.48 -0.44
CA LEU A 46 6.59 -6.24 -1.11
C LEU A 46 6.79 -5.42 -2.40
N GLU A 47 7.51 -4.29 -2.30
CA GLU A 47 7.73 -3.35 -3.40
C GLU A 47 8.71 -3.83 -4.48
N SER A 48 9.44 -4.91 -4.21
CA SER A 48 10.27 -5.59 -5.20
C SER A 48 9.57 -6.81 -5.80
N GLY A 49 8.45 -7.25 -5.23
CA GLY A 49 7.77 -8.49 -5.62
C GLY A 49 8.52 -9.75 -5.21
N SER A 50 9.56 -9.64 -4.38
CA SER A 50 10.36 -10.79 -3.93
C SER A 50 9.64 -11.66 -2.90
N ARG A 51 8.73 -11.06 -2.13
CA ARG A 51 7.82 -11.79 -1.23
C ARG A 51 6.56 -10.95 -0.95
N SER A 52 5.40 -11.59 -0.98
CA SER A 52 4.15 -10.97 -0.57
C SER A 52 4.02 -10.93 0.96
N LEU A 53 3.31 -9.91 1.46
CA LEU A 53 2.86 -9.87 2.86
C LEU A 53 1.55 -10.64 3.03
N SER A 54 1.20 -10.94 4.28
CA SER A 54 -0.14 -11.45 4.58
C SER A 54 -1.20 -10.46 4.11
N ARG A 55 -2.41 -10.95 3.84
CA ARG A 55 -3.54 -10.12 3.42
C ARG A 55 -3.82 -9.00 4.45
N THR A 56 -3.89 -9.35 5.73
CA THR A 56 -4.12 -8.37 6.82
C THR A 56 -3.09 -7.24 6.83
N ARG A 57 -1.80 -7.54 6.60
CA ARG A 57 -0.77 -6.49 6.53
C ARG A 57 -0.93 -5.60 5.31
N ARG A 58 -1.38 -6.16 4.18
CA ARG A 58 -1.68 -5.37 2.97
C ARG A 58 -2.91 -4.48 3.19
N GLU A 59 -3.94 -4.98 3.87
CA GLU A 59 -5.12 -4.19 4.28
C GLU A 59 -4.68 -2.99 5.13
N THR A 60 -3.90 -3.23 6.19
CA THR A 60 -3.39 -2.15 7.06
C THR A 60 -2.54 -1.13 6.30
N LEU A 61 -1.68 -1.57 5.38
CA LEU A 61 -0.89 -0.64 4.56
C LEU A 61 -1.76 0.18 3.61
N LEU A 62 -2.75 -0.45 2.98
CA LEU A 62 -3.66 0.26 2.09
C LEU A 62 -4.47 1.30 2.86
N GLU A 63 -5.02 0.93 4.03
CA GLU A 63 -5.73 1.86 4.92
C GLU A 63 -4.85 3.05 5.32
N LEU A 64 -3.60 2.78 5.72
CA LEU A 64 -2.63 3.83 6.07
C LEU A 64 -2.40 4.80 4.89
N TYR A 65 -2.19 4.27 3.68
CA TYR A 65 -1.93 5.12 2.52
C TYR A 65 -3.17 5.87 2.06
N CYS A 66 -4.35 5.22 2.09
CA CYS A 66 -5.62 5.84 1.72
C CYS A 66 -6.03 6.98 2.66
N ALA A 67 -5.55 7.00 3.90
CA ALA A 67 -5.78 8.14 4.80
C ALA A 67 -5.20 9.46 4.24
N GLU A 68 -4.14 9.38 3.44
CA GLU A 68 -3.42 10.53 2.86
C GLU A 68 -3.70 10.71 1.36
N LEU A 69 -4.49 9.82 0.74
CA LEU A 69 -4.77 9.82 -0.69
C LEU A 69 -6.25 10.08 -0.98
N THR A 70 -6.51 10.75 -2.09
CA THR A 70 -7.85 10.79 -2.68
C THR A 70 -8.16 9.48 -3.42
N ASP A 71 -9.44 9.14 -3.55
CA ASP A 71 -9.88 7.97 -4.33
C ASP A 71 -9.33 8.00 -5.78
N ASP A 72 -9.32 9.19 -6.41
CA ASP A 72 -8.79 9.37 -7.77
C ASP A 72 -7.30 9.01 -7.86
N GLN A 73 -6.49 9.40 -6.86
CA GLN A 73 -5.06 9.07 -6.83
C GLN A 73 -4.84 7.58 -6.57
N LEU A 74 -5.61 6.99 -5.65
CA LEU A 74 -5.58 5.56 -5.36
C LEU A 74 -5.86 4.75 -6.62
N TRP A 75 -6.98 5.02 -7.28
CA TRP A 75 -7.40 4.30 -8.48
C TRP A 75 -6.46 4.52 -9.66
N ALA A 76 -6.01 5.76 -9.89
CA ALA A 76 -5.03 6.03 -10.94
C ALA A 76 -3.71 5.26 -10.73
N ILE A 77 -3.30 5.01 -9.49
CA ILE A 77 -2.10 4.21 -9.22
C ILE A 77 -2.37 2.72 -9.41
N VAL A 78 -3.47 2.20 -8.88
CA VAL A 78 -3.79 0.77 -8.96
C VAL A 78 -4.08 0.33 -10.40
N ASP A 79 -4.81 1.13 -11.17
CA ASP A 79 -5.27 0.73 -12.52
C ASP A 79 -4.17 0.85 -13.59
N HIS A 80 -3.14 1.67 -13.36
CA HIS A 80 -2.14 1.98 -14.38
C HIS A 80 -0.76 1.36 -14.14
N PHE A 81 -0.50 0.71 -13.00
CA PHE A 81 0.84 0.22 -12.63
C PHE A 81 0.87 -1.20 -12.09
#